data_AF-A0A2N1SNY0-F1
#
_entry.id   AF-A0A2N1SNY0-F1
#
_cell.length_a   1.000
_cell.length_b   1.000
_cell.length_c   1.000
_cell.angle_alpha   90.00
_cell.angle_beta   90.00
_cell.angle_gamma   90.00
#
_symmetry.space_group_name_H-M   'P 1'
#
loop_
_entity.id
_entity.type
_entity.pdbx_description
1 polymer ?
#
loop_
_entity_poly.entity_id
_entity_poly.type
_entity_poly.pdbx_seq_one_letter_code
_entity_poly.pdbx_strand_id
1 'polypeptide(L)'
;MNMKMIVGLYGAGNSGKTTTLNLLIKLFQAKESGSVCIYYDGNENNEIDCKAIFRYHNQIIGITTGGDYEATLKENCDFFRKYDCDVMFTATKTYGSTRDVLTNFAEERKTELIWIRKFYSSLKNDEEGDNLHQAKNLLSMIS
;
A
#
# COMPACT_ATOMS: atom_id res chain seq x y z
N MET A 1 16.75 -14.78 -4.13
CA MET A 1 15.36 -14.76 -4.63
C MET A 1 14.80 -13.40 -4.29
N ASN A 2 14.19 -12.69 -5.24
CA ASN A 2 13.50 -11.43 -4.93
C ASN A 2 12.26 -11.72 -4.07
N MET A 3 12.00 -10.89 -3.07
CA MET A 3 10.84 -11.07 -2.20
C MET A 3 9.58 -10.73 -2.99
N LYS A 4 8.57 -11.59 -2.92
CA LYS A 4 7.24 -11.30 -3.45
C LYS A 4 6.23 -11.30 -2.33
N MET A 5 5.58 -10.16 -2.10
CA MET A 5 4.55 -10.04 -1.07
C MET A 5 3.45 -9.05 -1.45
N ILE A 6 2.25 -9.30 -0.95
CA ILE A 6 1.12 -8.39 -1.00
C ILE A 6 0.77 -8.01 0.43
N VAL A 7 0.66 -6.72 0.70
CA VAL A 7 0.32 -6.16 2.01
C VAL A 7 -1.02 -5.46 1.93
N GLY A 8 -2.01 -6.02 2.62
CA GLY A 8 -3.32 -5.39 2.82
C GLY A 8 -3.34 -4.58 4.11
N LEU A 9 -3.30 -3.24 3.99
CA LEU A 9 -3.49 -2.36 5.14
C LEU A 9 -4.99 -2.24 5.44
N TYR A 10 -5.44 -2.88 6.51
CA TYR A 10 -6.86 -2.95 6.87
C TYR A 10 -7.20 -2.20 8.16
N GLY A 11 -8.43 -1.73 8.28
CA GLY A 11 -8.88 -0.97 9.45
C GLY A 11 -10.30 -0.45 9.28
N ALA A 12 -10.75 0.35 10.25
CA ALA A 12 -12.04 1.03 10.16
C ALA A 12 -12.08 2.03 8.99
N GLY A 13 -13.27 2.51 8.63
CA GLY A 13 -13.40 3.68 7.76
C GLY A 13 -12.82 4.94 8.43
N ASN A 14 -12.39 5.92 7.62
CA ASN A 14 -11.83 7.20 8.08
C ASN A 14 -10.75 7.07 9.16
N SER A 15 -9.76 6.24 8.89
CA SER A 15 -8.85 5.76 9.91
C SER A 15 -7.38 6.02 9.57
N GLY A 16 -7.10 6.89 8.60
CA GLY A 16 -5.73 7.19 8.18
C GLY A 16 -5.04 6.12 7.31
N LYS A 17 -5.78 5.15 6.72
CA LYS A 17 -5.18 4.15 5.78
C LYS A 17 -4.59 4.85 4.56
N THR A 18 -5.42 5.64 3.88
CA THR A 18 -5.02 6.48 2.74
C THR A 18 -3.84 7.37 3.11
N THR A 19 -3.91 8.05 4.27
CA THR A 19 -2.81 8.89 4.79
C THR A 19 -1.51 8.11 4.99
N THR A 20 -1.57 6.92 5.58
CA THR A 20 -0.39 6.07 5.81
C THR A 20 0.25 5.64 4.50
N LEU A 21 -0.56 5.23 3.51
CA LEU A 21 -0.04 4.81 2.20
C LEU A 21 0.48 5.99 1.37
N ASN A 22 -0.14 7.17 1.48
CA ASN A 22 0.41 8.41 0.91
C ASN A 22 1.75 8.79 1.54
N LEU A 23 1.91 8.62 2.86
CA LEU A 23 3.21 8.80 3.52
C LEU A 23 4.24 7.77 3.03
N LEU A 24 3.85 6.51 2.81
CA LEU A 24 4.73 5.52 2.20
C LEU A 24 5.19 5.95 0.80
N ILE A 25 4.27 6.44 -0.05
CA ILE A 25 4.60 7.02 -1.36
C ILE A 25 5.61 8.17 -1.21
N LYS A 26 5.38 9.10 -0.27
CA LYS A 26 6.31 10.22 -0.01
C LYS A 26 7.69 9.73 0.44
N LEU A 27 7.77 8.67 1.24
CA LEU A 27 9.05 8.07 1.63
C LEU A 27 9.82 7.51 0.42
N PHE A 28 9.13 6.92 -0.56
CA PHE A 28 9.77 6.50 -1.81
C PHE A 28 10.14 7.67 -2.72
N GLN A 29 9.34 8.74 -2.75
CA GLN A 29 9.64 9.94 -3.54
C GLN A 29 10.82 10.75 -2.97
N ALA A 30 11.09 10.62 -1.66
CA ALA A 30 12.21 11.29 -1.02
C ALA A 30 13.53 10.90 -1.70
N LYS A 31 14.37 11.89 -1.99
CA LYS A 31 15.62 11.70 -2.74
C LYS A 31 16.56 10.72 -2.02
N GLU A 32 16.54 10.72 -0.69
CA GLU A 32 17.38 9.85 0.13
C GLU A 32 16.97 8.37 0.07
N SER A 33 15.78 8.06 -0.46
CA SER A 33 15.31 6.67 -0.59
C SER A 33 16.15 5.86 -1.58
N GLY A 34 16.79 6.50 -2.56
CA GLY A 34 17.43 5.79 -3.68
C GLY A 34 16.45 5.05 -4.59
N SER A 35 15.14 5.30 -4.46
CA SER A 35 14.12 4.73 -5.33
C SER A 35 13.98 5.53 -6.64
N VAL A 36 13.45 4.88 -7.67
CA VAL A 36 13.10 5.51 -8.94
C VAL A 36 11.60 5.42 -9.14
N CYS A 37 10.91 6.56 -9.20
CA CYS A 37 9.50 6.62 -9.55
C CYS A 37 9.30 6.23 -11.02
N ILE A 38 8.49 5.21 -11.28
CA ILE A 38 8.12 4.73 -12.62
C ILE A 38 6.76 5.28 -13.03
N TYR A 39 5.83 5.35 -12.08
CA TYR A 39 4.48 5.84 -12.29
C TYR A 39 3.94 6.48 -11.01
N TYR A 40 3.19 7.58 -11.15
CA TYR A 40 2.45 8.21 -10.08
C TYR A 40 1.27 9.00 -10.70
N ASP A 41 0.05 8.79 -10.21
CA ASP A 41 -1.15 9.50 -10.66
C ASP A 41 -1.79 10.40 -9.57
N GLY A 42 -1.12 10.56 -8.43
CA GLY A 42 -1.62 11.40 -7.35
C GLY A 42 -1.54 12.90 -7.66
N ASN A 43 -2.36 13.68 -6.96
CA ASN A 43 -2.39 15.14 -7.06
C ASN A 43 -1.68 15.81 -5.88
N GLU A 44 -1.48 17.13 -5.97
CA GLU A 44 -0.77 17.92 -4.95
C GLU A 44 -1.44 17.88 -3.56
N ASN A 45 -2.76 17.65 -3.52
CA ASN A 45 -3.55 17.72 -2.28
C ASN A 45 -3.70 16.36 -1.55
N ASN A 46 -3.31 15.23 -2.16
CA ASN A 46 -3.45 13.88 -1.59
C ASN A 46 -4.88 13.52 -1.11
N GLU A 47 -5.90 14.24 -1.57
CA GLU A 47 -7.31 14.05 -1.20
C GLU A 47 -8.00 12.93 -2.00
N ILE A 48 -7.36 12.47 -3.09
CA ILE A 48 -7.89 11.43 -3.98
C ILE A 48 -7.07 10.17 -3.80
N ASP A 49 -7.69 9.02 -4.05
CA ASP A 49 -6.96 7.76 -4.14
C ASP A 49 -5.88 7.80 -5.22
N CYS A 50 -4.66 7.42 -4.84
CA CYS A 50 -3.47 7.44 -5.69
C CYS A 50 -2.97 6.03 -5.95
N LYS A 51 -2.26 5.87 -7.06
CA LYS A 51 -1.51 4.69 -7.48
C LYS A 51 -0.08 5.10 -7.83
N ALA A 52 0.88 4.32 -7.36
CA ALA A 52 2.30 4.60 -7.57
C ALA A 52 3.08 3.30 -7.86
N ILE A 53 4.08 3.41 -8.73
CA ILE A 53 5.06 2.35 -9.01
C ILE A 53 6.45 2.91 -8.81
N PHE A 54 7.27 2.20 -8.03
CA PHE A 54 8.67 2.52 -7.80
C PHE A 54 9.56 1.33 -8.15
N ARG A 55 10.79 1.61 -8.57
CA ARG A 55 11.89 0.64 -8.52
C ARG A 55 12.71 0.93 -7.27
N TYR A 56 12.86 -0.07 -6.42
CA TYR A 56 13.62 0.03 -5.17
C TYR A 56 14.36 -1.30 -4.91
N HIS A 57 15.68 -1.24 -4.67
CA HIS A 57 16.53 -2.43 -4.50
C HIS A 57 16.34 -3.51 -5.58
N ASN A 58 16.22 -3.09 -6.85
CA ASN A 58 15.96 -3.97 -8.00
C ASN A 58 14.61 -4.75 -7.95
N GLN A 59 13.66 -4.29 -7.11
CA GLN A 59 12.29 -4.79 -7.02
C GLN A 59 11.32 -3.73 -7.53
N ILE A 60 10.20 -4.18 -8.10
CA ILE A 60 9.09 -3.30 -8.50
C ILE A 60 8.07 -3.23 -7.36
N ILE A 61 7.89 -2.04 -6.82
CA ILE A 61 7.00 -1.76 -5.69
C ILE A 61 5.74 -1.06 -6.21
N GLY A 62 4.57 -1.65 -5.96
CA GLY A 62 3.28 -1.05 -6.27
C GLY A 62 2.57 -0.58 -5.00
N ILE A 63 2.04 0.65 -5.00
CA ILE A 63 1.27 1.20 -3.88
C ILE A 63 -0.05 1.77 -4.43
N THR A 64 -1.16 1.44 -3.77
CA THR A 64 -2.49 1.98 -4.10
C THR A 64 -3.21 2.38 -2.82
N THR A 65 -3.79 3.58 -2.75
CA THR A 65 -4.40 4.06 -1.50
C THR A 65 -5.90 3.78 -1.38
N GLY A 66 -6.59 3.57 -2.52
CA GLY A 66 -8.00 3.19 -2.57
C GLY A 66 -8.20 1.71 -2.33
N GLY A 67 -9.33 1.33 -1.75
CA GLY A 67 -9.66 -0.08 -1.52
C GLY A 67 -10.92 -0.34 -0.71
N ASP A 68 -11.81 0.64 -0.63
CA ASP A 68 -13.07 0.50 0.10
C ASP A 68 -14.11 -0.33 -0.67
N TYR A 69 -13.97 -0.45 -2.00
CA TYR A 69 -14.90 -1.17 -2.86
C TYR A 69 -14.19 -2.29 -3.62
N GLU A 70 -14.93 -3.37 -3.88
CA GLU A 70 -14.42 -4.54 -4.60
C GLU A 70 -13.91 -4.20 -6.00
N ALA A 71 -14.63 -3.34 -6.73
CA ALA A 71 -14.24 -2.89 -8.06
C ALA A 71 -12.89 -2.16 -8.05
N THR A 72 -12.72 -1.21 -7.13
CA THR A 72 -11.44 -0.50 -6.92
C THR A 72 -10.30 -1.48 -6.65
N LEU A 73 -10.56 -2.52 -5.87
CA LEU A 73 -9.52 -3.46 -5.48
C LEU A 73 -9.15 -4.43 -6.61
N LYS A 74 -10.11 -4.80 -7.46
CA LYS A 74 -9.86 -5.51 -8.72
C LYS A 74 -8.99 -4.66 -9.67
N GLU A 75 -9.31 -3.37 -9.82
CA GLU A 75 -8.48 -2.44 -10.61
C GLU A 75 -7.06 -2.28 -10.04
N ASN A 76 -6.91 -2.29 -8.71
CA ASN A 76 -5.59 -2.28 -8.07
C ASN A 76 -4.81 -3.56 -8.40
N CYS A 77 -5.46 -4.72 -8.36
CA CYS A 77 -4.83 -5.99 -8.73
C CYS A 77 -4.38 -5.97 -10.20
N ASP A 78 -5.21 -5.48 -11.12
CA ASP A 78 -4.85 -5.32 -12.54
C ASP A 78 -3.70 -4.35 -12.74
N PHE A 79 -3.70 -3.25 -11.98
CA PHE A 79 -2.59 -2.30 -11.96
C PHE A 79 -1.28 -2.98 -11.50
N PHE A 80 -1.32 -3.79 -10.44
CA PHE A 80 -0.14 -4.53 -10.00
C PHE A 80 0.34 -5.56 -11.02
N ARG A 81 -0.58 -6.26 -11.70
CA ARG A 81 -0.25 -7.19 -12.80
C ARG A 81 0.43 -6.47 -13.96
N LYS A 82 -0.10 -5.31 -14.36
CA LYS A 82 0.41 -4.51 -15.49
C LYS A 82 1.89 -4.16 -15.35
N TYR A 83 2.33 -3.85 -14.14
CA TYR A 83 3.72 -3.48 -13.85
C TYR A 83 4.59 -4.63 -13.33
N ASP A 84 4.04 -5.85 -13.27
CA ASP A 84 4.66 -7.03 -12.66
C ASP A 84 5.30 -6.73 -11.30
N CYS A 85 4.51 -6.19 -10.38
CA CYS A 85 5.01 -5.82 -9.06
C CYS A 85 5.50 -7.04 -8.27
N ASP A 86 6.64 -6.88 -7.61
CA ASP A 86 7.21 -7.83 -6.64
C ASP A 86 6.58 -7.63 -5.27
N VAL A 87 6.53 -6.37 -4.81
CA VAL A 87 5.95 -5.97 -3.53
C VAL A 87 4.77 -5.03 -3.77
N MET A 88 3.63 -5.32 -3.14
CA MET A 88 2.39 -4.58 -3.35
C MET A 88 1.79 -4.12 -2.03
N PHE A 89 1.39 -2.85 -1.94
CA PHE A 89 0.68 -2.30 -0.78
C PHE A 89 -0.68 -1.75 -1.23
N THR A 90 -1.76 -2.14 -0.55
CA THR A 90 -3.09 -1.62 -0.85
C THR A 90 -3.94 -1.44 0.41
N ALA A 91 -4.78 -0.43 0.42
CA ALA A 91 -5.81 -0.29 1.45
C ALA A 91 -6.90 -1.36 1.25
N THR A 92 -7.51 -1.79 2.33
CA THR A 92 -8.62 -2.75 2.28
C THR A 92 -9.52 -2.63 3.51
N LYS A 93 -10.73 -3.18 3.43
CA LYS A 93 -11.62 -3.31 4.59
C LYS A 93 -11.20 -4.50 5.46
N THR A 94 -11.70 -4.51 6.69
CA THR A 94 -11.40 -5.57 7.67
C THR A 94 -11.97 -6.94 7.24
N TYR A 95 -13.14 -6.93 6.61
CA TYR A 95 -13.88 -8.12 6.17
C TYR A 95 -14.69 -7.83 4.89
N GLY A 96 -15.17 -8.88 4.23
CA GLY A 96 -16.03 -8.80 3.05
C GLY A 96 -15.25 -8.91 1.74
N SER A 97 -15.92 -8.59 0.63
CA SER A 97 -15.45 -8.95 -0.71
C SER A 97 -14.11 -8.34 -1.12
N THR A 98 -13.71 -7.20 -0.54
CA THR A 98 -12.37 -6.63 -0.72
C THR A 98 -11.26 -7.54 -0.20
N ARG A 99 -11.51 -8.25 0.90
CA ARG A 99 -10.56 -9.20 1.49
C ARG A 99 -10.45 -10.44 0.60
N ASP A 100 -11.58 -10.90 0.07
CA ASP A 100 -11.64 -12.07 -0.82
C ASP A 100 -10.91 -11.79 -2.13
N VAL A 101 -11.09 -10.60 -2.72
CA VAL A 101 -10.36 -10.18 -3.93
C VAL A 101 -8.85 -10.26 -3.73
N LEU A 102 -8.33 -9.69 -2.64
CA LEU A 102 -6.89 -9.67 -2.39
C LEU A 102 -6.35 -11.07 -2.05
N THR A 103 -7.16 -11.90 -1.38
CA THR A 103 -6.82 -13.31 -1.08
C THR A 103 -6.71 -14.12 -2.36
N ASN A 104 -7.73 -14.06 -3.22
CA ASN A 104 -7.72 -14.75 -4.51
C ASN A 104 -6.56 -14.29 -5.39
N PHE A 105 -6.26 -12.99 -5.39
CA PHE A 105 -5.14 -12.42 -6.14
C PHE A 105 -3.78 -12.95 -5.66
N ALA A 106 -3.59 -13.08 -4.36
CA ALA A 106 -2.37 -13.64 -3.78
C ALA A 106 -2.21 -15.13 -4.10
N GLU A 107 -3.29 -15.91 -4.04
CA GLU A 107 -3.31 -17.33 -4.42
C GLU A 107 -2.95 -17.52 -5.91
N GLU A 108 -3.55 -16.72 -6.80
CA GLU A 108 -3.27 -16.72 -8.23
C GLU A 108 -1.79 -16.45 -8.51
N ARG A 109 -1.20 -15.46 -7.83
CA ARG A 109 0.22 -15.09 -8.01
C ARG A 109 1.19 -16.01 -7.26
N LYS A 110 0.70 -16.90 -6.39
CA LYS A 110 1.51 -17.68 -5.44
C LYS A 110 2.43 -16.79 -4.62
N THR A 111 1.86 -15.66 -4.16
CA THR A 111 2.55 -14.61 -3.43
C THR A 111 2.07 -14.57 -1.99
N GLU A 112 2.97 -14.31 -1.05
CA GLU A 112 2.61 -14.18 0.36
C GLU A 112 1.66 -12.98 0.57
N LEU A 113 0.57 -13.20 1.31
CA LEU A 113 -0.38 -12.15 1.68
C LEU A 113 -0.28 -11.83 3.17
N ILE A 114 0.10 -10.59 3.47
CA ILE A 114 0.28 -10.09 4.83
C ILE A 114 -0.81 -9.06 5.13
N TRP A 115 -1.56 -9.30 6.20
CA TRP A 115 -2.59 -8.38 6.67
C TRP A 115 -2.04 -7.51 7.79
N ILE A 116 -1.88 -6.22 7.53
CA ILE A 116 -1.43 -5.25 8.54
C ILE A 116 -2.63 -4.42 8.99
N ARG A 117 -2.94 -4.47 10.29
CA ARG A 117 -3.98 -3.61 10.86
C ARG A 117 -3.44 -2.19 10.96
N LYS A 118 -4.26 -1.21 10.59
CA LYS A 118 -3.98 0.20 10.86
C LYS A 118 -3.73 0.40 12.36
N PHE A 119 -2.62 1.06 12.66
CA PHE A 119 -2.21 1.42 14.00
C PHE A 119 -2.91 2.71 14.44
N TYR A 120 -3.38 2.76 15.68
CA TYR A 120 -3.87 3.97 16.33
C TYR A 120 -3.32 3.95 17.74
N SER A 121 -2.56 4.97 18.13
CA SER A 121 -2.23 5.17 19.52
C SER A 121 -3.49 5.54 20.31
N SER A 122 -3.52 5.17 21.59
CA SER A 122 -4.60 5.58 22.50
C SER A 122 -4.56 7.08 22.84
N LEU A 123 -3.54 7.80 22.38
CA LEU A 123 -3.34 9.22 22.64
C LEU A 123 -3.95 10.01 21.47
N LYS A 124 -5.05 10.73 21.74
CA LYS A 124 -5.92 11.35 20.73
C LYS A 124 -5.27 12.41 19.80
N ASN A 125 -3.97 12.70 19.91
CA ASN A 125 -3.33 13.86 19.26
C ASN A 125 -2.09 13.54 18.40
N ASP A 126 -1.75 12.27 18.16
CA ASP A 126 -0.56 11.91 17.36
C ASP A 126 -0.88 11.05 16.13
N GLU A 127 -2.02 11.29 15.48
CA GLU A 127 -2.41 10.53 14.28
C GLU A 127 -1.36 10.67 13.15
N GLU A 128 -0.75 11.84 13.01
CA GLU A 128 0.31 12.06 12.03
C GLU A 128 1.56 11.23 12.36
N GLY A 129 2.02 11.24 13.61
CA GLY A 129 3.14 10.41 14.07
C GLY A 129 2.85 8.92 13.91
N ASP A 130 1.64 8.47 14.24
CA ASP A 130 1.20 7.09 14.07
C ASP A 130 1.19 6.64 12.61
N ASN A 131 0.69 7.49 11.71
CA ASN A 131 0.66 7.23 10.28
C ASN A 131 2.08 7.18 9.70
N LEU A 132 2.96 8.10 10.12
CA LEU A 132 4.36 8.12 9.68
C LEU A 132 5.14 6.93 10.22
N HIS A 133 4.96 6.59 11.49
CA HIS A 133 5.57 5.42 12.12
C HIS A 133 5.16 4.14 11.38
N GLN A 134 3.87 3.98 11.09
CA GLN A 134 3.38 2.83 10.37
C GLN A 134 3.89 2.79 8.91
N ALA A 135 3.96 3.92 8.22
CA ALA A 135 4.54 3.99 6.88
C ALA A 135 6.02 3.54 6.87
N LYS A 136 6.81 3.95 7.87
CA LYS A 136 8.20 3.48 8.04
C LYS A 136 8.29 1.98 8.30
N ASN A 137 7.37 1.42 9.09
CA ASN A 137 7.30 -0.02 9.31
C ASN A 137 6.92 -0.78 8.03
N LEU A 138 6.04 -0.24 7.17
CA LEU A 138 5.73 -0.83 5.88
C LEU A 138 6.95 -0.81 4.94
N LEU A 139 7.71 0.29 4.94
CA LEU A 139 8.95 0.39 4.15
C LEU A 139 10.00 -0.63 4.61
N SER A 140 10.16 -0.84 5.92
CA SER A 140 11.15 -1.78 6.46
C SER A 140 10.81 -3.25 6.21
N MET A 141 9.59 -3.57 5.74
CA MET A 141 9.24 -4.92 5.30
C MET A 141 9.93 -5.31 3.98
N ILE A 142 10.49 -4.35 3.25
CA ILE A 142 11.15 -4.58 1.96
C ILE A 142 12.63 -4.85 2.22
N SER A 143 13.05 -6.10 2.02
CA SER A 143 14.46 -6.53 2.08
C SER A 143 15.25 -6.10 0.86
#